data_AF-A0A7J9HGY7-F1
#
_entry.id   AF-A0A7J9HGY7-F1
#
_cell.length_a   1.000
_cell.length_b   1.000
_cell.length_c   1.000
_cell.angle_alpha   90.00
_cell.angle_beta   90.00
_cell.angle_gamma   90.00
#
_symmetry.space_group_name_H-M   'P 1'
#
loop_
_entity.id
_entity.type
_entity.pdbx_description
1 polymer ?
#
loop_
_entity_poly.entity_id
_entity_poly.type
_entity_poly.pdbx_seq_one_letter_code
_entity_poly.pdbx_strand_id
1 'polypeptide(L)'
;MSAPDGSVNLLVWHCFIPGKIGTDWEGGYFPLTINFSEDYPSKPPLCKFPNGFFHPNVYPSGNVCLSILSERRGWRPSITVTQILVGIQDLLDQPNASDYAQTEGYRLYVSFCFRCTDLLPLANTEPRFVPGKSSTASPAVSTVSLVIC
;
A
#
# COMPACT_ATOMS: atom_id res chain seq x y z
N MET A 1 19.18 -3.52 13.80
CA MET A 1 18.30 -4.19 14.78
C MET A 1 19.21 -4.80 15.82
N SER A 2 18.80 -4.68 17.09
CA SER A 2 19.67 -4.59 18.26
C SER A 2 20.36 -3.24 18.41
N ALA A 3 20.18 -2.59 19.58
CA ALA A 3 21.10 -1.55 20.01
C ALA A 3 22.52 -2.15 20.13
N PRO A 4 23.59 -1.34 20.28
CA PRO A 4 24.96 -1.86 20.34
C PRO A 4 25.19 -2.93 21.43
N ASP A 5 24.28 -3.01 22.39
CA ASP A 5 24.23 -3.96 23.49
C ASP A 5 23.45 -5.28 23.18
N GLY A 6 22.92 -5.43 21.97
CA GLY A 6 22.09 -6.58 21.58
C GLY A 6 20.59 -6.41 21.81
N SER A 7 20.13 -5.34 22.48
CA SER A 7 18.74 -5.19 22.91
C SER A 7 17.77 -4.83 21.78
N VAL A 8 16.60 -5.48 21.75
CA VAL A 8 15.57 -5.28 20.71
C VAL A 8 14.66 -4.11 21.09
N ASN A 9 14.48 -3.16 20.18
CA ASN A 9 13.51 -2.09 20.36
C ASN A 9 12.13 -2.51 19.86
N LEU A 10 11.23 -2.87 20.80
CA LEU A 10 9.87 -3.31 20.49
C LEU A 10 8.96 -2.19 19.94
N LEU A 11 9.39 -0.93 20.03
CA LEU A 11 8.61 0.23 19.56
C LEU A 11 8.89 0.60 18.10
N VAL A 12 9.89 0.00 17.45
CA VAL A 12 10.24 0.28 16.06
C VAL A 12 10.33 -1.02 15.27
N TRP A 13 9.41 -1.21 14.34
CA TRP A 13 9.35 -2.43 13.52
C TRP A 13 9.71 -2.09 12.09
N HIS A 14 10.58 -2.91 11.50
CA HIS A 14 10.89 -2.86 10.08
C HIS A 14 10.14 -3.99 9.38
N CYS A 15 9.39 -3.64 8.34
CA CYS A 15 8.55 -4.56 7.59
C CYS A 15 8.79 -4.38 6.10
N PHE A 16 8.33 -5.33 5.30
CA PHE A 16 8.26 -5.21 3.85
C PHE A 16 6.84 -5.47 3.39
N ILE A 17 6.32 -4.60 2.53
CA ILE A 17 5.03 -4.79 1.86
C ILE A 17 5.30 -5.35 0.46
N PRO A 18 4.89 -6.60 0.16
CA PRO A 18 4.97 -7.09 -1.21
C PRO A 18 3.87 -6.44 -2.06
N GLY A 19 4.19 -6.06 -3.29
CA GLY A 19 3.16 -5.65 -4.25
C GLY A 19 2.24 -6.79 -4.65
N LYS A 20 0.99 -6.48 -4.99
CA LYS A 20 0.01 -7.49 -5.40
C LYS A 20 0.26 -7.96 -6.82
N ILE A 21 -0.02 -9.23 -7.08
CA ILE A 21 0.00 -9.80 -8.43
C ILE A 21 -1.08 -9.13 -9.28
N GLY A 22 -0.76 -8.81 -10.53
CA GLY A 22 -1.63 -8.15 -11.49
C GLY A 22 -1.71 -6.63 -11.35
N THR A 23 -0.81 -6.02 -10.56
CA THR A 23 -0.73 -4.57 -10.35
C THR A 23 0.63 -4.05 -10.79
N ASP A 24 0.75 -2.73 -11.00
CA ASP A 24 2.04 -2.09 -11.32
C ASP A 24 3.10 -2.25 -10.20
N TRP A 25 2.67 -2.69 -9.01
CA TRP A 25 3.52 -2.94 -7.86
C TRP A 25 4.05 -4.37 -7.80
N GLU A 26 3.55 -5.29 -8.64
CA GLU A 26 3.92 -6.71 -8.64
C GLU A 26 5.44 -6.93 -8.67
N GLY A 27 5.92 -7.89 -7.88
CA GLY A 27 7.34 -8.23 -7.78
C GLY A 27 8.16 -7.27 -6.92
N GLY A 28 7.61 -6.11 -6.53
CA GLY A 28 8.22 -5.17 -5.61
C GLY A 28 8.10 -5.58 -4.13
N TYR A 29 9.11 -5.21 -3.34
CA TYR A 29 9.11 -5.33 -1.88
C TYR A 29 9.42 -3.96 -1.27
N PHE A 30 8.40 -3.32 -0.70
CA PHE A 30 8.49 -1.92 -0.27
C PHE A 30 8.80 -1.85 1.23
N PRO A 31 9.96 -1.28 1.63
CA PRO A 31 10.33 -1.22 3.04
C PRO A 31 9.42 -0.24 3.78
N LEU A 32 8.87 -0.67 4.91
CA LEU A 32 8.01 0.13 5.77
C LEU A 32 8.56 0.11 7.19
N THR A 33 8.61 1.27 7.85
CA THR A 33 8.92 1.37 9.27
C THR A 33 7.66 1.72 10.04
N ILE A 34 7.33 0.94 11.07
CA ILE A 34 6.23 1.20 11.99
C ILE A 34 6.83 1.67 13.32
N ASN A 35 6.42 2.86 13.77
CA ASN A 35 6.85 3.42 15.05
C ASN A 35 5.66 3.47 15.99
N PHE A 36 5.74 2.73 17.08
CA PHE A 36 4.77 2.75 18.18
C PHE A 36 5.20 3.81 19.19
N SER A 37 4.27 4.64 19.65
CA SER A 37 4.51 5.52 20.79
C SER A 37 4.15 4.82 22.09
N GLU A 38 4.54 5.42 23.22
CA GLU A 38 4.13 4.99 24.56
C GLU A 38 2.60 5.03 24.77
N ASP A 39 1.89 5.78 23.92
CA ASP A 39 0.42 5.87 23.96
C ASP A 39 -0.27 4.73 23.18
N TYR A 40 0.47 3.85 22.52
CA TYR A 40 -0.10 2.69 21.84
C TYR A 40 -0.66 1.69 22.87
N PRO A 41 -1.86 1.10 22.67
CA PRO A 41 -2.70 1.13 21.47
C PRO A 41 -3.79 2.22 21.48
N SER A 42 -3.82 3.13 22.45
CA SER A 42 -4.79 4.24 22.48
C SER A 42 -4.62 5.16 21.27
N LYS A 43 -3.37 5.41 20.86
CA LYS A 43 -3.02 6.11 19.61
C LYS A 43 -2.49 5.16 18.54
N PRO A 44 -2.71 5.46 17.25
CA PRO A 44 -2.19 4.66 16.15
C PRO A 44 -0.66 4.73 16.07
N PRO A 45 0.00 3.69 15.56
CA PRO A 45 1.42 3.78 15.21
C PRO A 45 1.64 4.65 13.97
N LEU A 46 2.82 5.23 13.84
CA LEU A 46 3.25 5.98 12.67
C LEU A 46 3.91 5.04 11.66
N CYS A 47 3.31 4.88 10.49
CA CYS A 47 3.84 4.08 9.39
C CYS A 47 4.55 4.96 8.35
N LYS A 48 5.77 4.58 7.96
CA LYS A 48 6.62 5.35 7.05
C LYS A 48 7.29 4.49 5.99
N PHE A 49 7.14 4.89 4.73
CA PHE A 49 8.03 4.49 3.64
C PHE A 49 9.32 5.34 3.67
N PRO A 50 10.34 5.02 2.83
CA PRO A 50 11.48 5.90 2.63
C PRO A 50 11.06 7.31 2.19
N ASN A 51 11.89 8.30 2.52
CA ASN A 51 11.66 9.67 2.06
C ASN A 51 11.65 9.72 0.52
N GLY A 52 10.71 10.48 -0.05
CA GLY A 52 10.52 10.56 -1.50
C GLY A 52 9.82 9.36 -2.14
N PHE A 53 9.24 8.45 -1.34
CA PHE A 53 8.41 7.37 -1.89
C PHE A 53 7.24 7.95 -2.69
N PHE A 54 7.14 7.52 -3.95
CA PHE A 54 6.18 8.04 -4.89
C PHE A 54 4.84 7.31 -4.75
N HIS A 55 3.87 7.95 -4.09
CA HIS A 55 2.52 7.44 -3.97
C HIS A 55 1.55 8.58 -3.60
N PRO A 56 0.32 8.65 -4.16
CA PRO A 56 -0.60 9.76 -3.92
C PRO A 56 -0.94 10.00 -2.45
N ASN A 57 -1.00 8.93 -1.64
CA ASN A 57 -1.33 8.97 -0.21
C ASN A 57 -0.10 8.86 0.73
N VAL A 58 1.12 9.05 0.22
CA VAL A 58 2.34 9.05 1.04
C VAL A 58 2.93 10.45 1.00
N TYR A 59 3.18 11.07 2.16
CA TYR A 59 3.83 12.38 2.20
C TYR A 59 5.28 12.30 1.71
N PRO A 60 5.90 13.40 1.26
CA PRO A 60 7.33 13.41 0.88
C PRO A 60 8.27 12.92 2.00
N SER A 61 7.85 13.07 3.26
CA SER A 61 8.52 12.53 4.45
C SER A 61 8.39 11.02 4.64
N GLY A 62 7.70 10.32 3.74
CA GLY A 62 7.39 8.90 3.80
C GLY A 62 6.17 8.53 4.65
N ASN A 63 5.57 9.47 5.39
CA ASN A 63 4.41 9.18 6.24
C ASN A 63 3.22 8.70 5.39
N VAL A 64 2.62 7.57 5.77
CA VAL A 64 1.43 7.02 5.09
C VAL A 64 0.17 7.70 5.60
N CYS A 65 -0.68 8.18 4.69
CA CYS A 65 -2.01 8.68 5.01
C CYS A 65 -3.04 7.59 4.75
N LEU A 66 -3.52 6.95 5.81
CA LEU A 66 -4.55 5.92 5.77
C LEU A 66 -5.54 6.17 6.90
N SER A 67 -6.84 6.03 6.65
CA SER A 67 -7.90 6.40 7.61
C SER A 67 -7.78 5.66 8.95
N ILE A 68 -7.41 4.37 8.92
CA ILE A 68 -7.19 3.58 10.13
C ILE A 68 -5.97 4.05 10.93
N LEU A 69 -5.00 4.73 10.33
CA LEU A 69 -3.85 5.33 11.03
C LEU A 69 -4.15 6.74 11.58
N SER A 70 -5.39 7.20 11.47
CA SER A 70 -5.83 8.49 11.99
C SER A 70 -6.65 8.33 13.27
N GLU A 71 -6.16 8.91 14.36
CA GLU A 71 -6.80 8.92 15.68
C GLU A 71 -8.23 9.45 15.64
N ARG A 72 -8.50 10.44 14.78
CA ARG A 72 -9.82 11.11 14.69
C ARG A 72 -10.78 10.45 13.70
N ARG A 73 -10.31 9.55 12.84
CA ARG A 73 -11.13 9.01 11.75
C ARG A 73 -11.43 7.52 11.94
N GLY A 74 -10.41 6.69 11.95
CA GLY A 74 -10.58 5.24 11.83
C GLY A 74 -9.78 4.40 12.81
N TRP A 75 -8.86 4.99 13.59
CA TRP A 75 -8.09 4.21 14.55
C TRP A 75 -8.98 3.62 15.64
N ARG A 76 -8.74 2.35 15.94
CA ARG A 76 -9.33 1.64 17.08
C ARG A 76 -8.22 0.79 17.70
N PRO A 77 -8.09 0.73 19.04
CA PRO A 77 -7.06 -0.09 19.70
C PRO A 77 -7.11 -1.59 19.36
N SER A 78 -8.23 -2.07 18.82
CA SER A 78 -8.39 -3.46 18.36
C SER A 78 -7.81 -3.73 16.96
N ILE A 79 -7.30 -2.71 16.26
CA ILE A 79 -6.69 -2.88 14.93
C ILE A 79 -5.31 -3.49 15.10
N THR A 80 -5.12 -4.63 14.44
CA THR A 80 -3.87 -5.41 14.49
C THR A 80 -2.83 -4.88 13.49
N VAL A 81 -1.56 -5.18 13.74
CA VAL A 81 -0.46 -4.87 12.79
C VAL A 81 -0.72 -5.50 11.43
N THR A 82 -1.24 -6.72 11.37
CA THR A 82 -1.62 -7.38 10.11
C THR A 82 -2.66 -6.59 9.33
N GLN A 83 -3.70 -6.07 10.00
CA GLN A 83 -4.71 -5.22 9.35
C GLN A 83 -4.11 -3.91 8.83
N ILE A 84 -3.14 -3.32 9.55
CA ILE A 84 -2.41 -2.15 9.08
C ILE A 84 -1.62 -2.47 7.80
N LEU A 85 -0.83 -3.56 7.82
CA LEU A 85 0.01 -3.94 6.68
C LEU A 85 -0.83 -4.29 5.44
N VAL A 86 -1.93 -5.02 5.62
CA VAL A 86 -2.89 -5.32 4.53
C VAL A 86 -3.53 -4.04 4.02
N GLY A 87 -3.98 -3.15 4.90
CA GLY A 87 -4.56 -1.86 4.48
C GLY A 87 -3.59 -0.98 3.71
N ILE A 88 -2.30 -1.00 4.05
CA ILE A 88 -1.25 -0.29 3.30
C ILE A 88 -1.00 -0.98 1.95
N GLN A 89 -0.97 -2.32 1.89
CA GLN A 89 -0.84 -3.06 0.64
C GLN A 89 -2.01 -2.78 -0.32
N ASP A 90 -3.24 -2.68 0.21
CA ASP A 90 -4.42 -2.29 -0.56
C ASP A 90 -4.30 -0.86 -1.08
N LEU A 91 -3.81 0.06 -0.24
CA LEU A 91 -3.64 1.47 -0.58
C LEU A 91 -2.70 1.70 -1.77
N LEU A 92 -1.67 0.86 -1.95
CA LEU A 92 -0.69 0.99 -3.04
C LEU A 92 -1.37 0.97 -4.42
N ASP A 93 -2.27 0.01 -4.64
CA ASP A 93 -2.97 -0.16 -5.92
C ASP A 93 -4.32 0.56 -5.97
N GLN A 94 -4.89 0.92 -4.81
CA GLN A 94 -6.16 1.64 -4.71
C GLN A 94 -5.99 2.96 -3.94
N PRO A 95 -5.35 3.98 -4.54
CA PRO A 95 -5.15 5.26 -3.87
C PRO A 95 -6.47 5.92 -3.48
N ASN A 96 -6.52 6.49 -2.27
CA ASN A 96 -7.66 7.27 -1.84
C ASN A 96 -7.60 8.68 -2.47
N ALA A 97 -8.45 8.93 -3.47
CA ALA A 97 -8.53 10.20 -4.19
C ALA A 97 -8.94 11.40 -3.30
N SER A 98 -9.60 11.16 -2.16
CA SER A 98 -10.10 12.22 -1.28
C SER A 98 -9.06 12.76 -0.29
N ASP A 99 -7.98 12.03 -0.03
CA ASP A 99 -6.91 12.38 0.92
C ASP A 99 -5.53 12.34 0.23
N TYR A 100 -5.31 13.20 -0.76
CA TYR A 100 -4.02 13.30 -1.44
C TYR A 100 -2.96 13.96 -0.55
N ALA A 101 -1.80 13.31 -0.42
CA ALA A 101 -0.65 13.78 0.36
C ALA A 101 0.44 14.41 -0.53
N GLN A 102 0.47 14.04 -1.82
CA GLN A 102 1.37 14.61 -2.82
C GLN A 102 0.59 15.17 -4.01
N THR A 103 0.67 16.47 -4.22
CA THR A 103 0.03 17.14 -5.38
C THR A 103 0.57 16.61 -6.71
N GLU A 104 1.87 16.35 -6.81
CA GLU A 104 2.50 15.84 -8.05
C GLU A 104 2.11 14.38 -8.32
N GLY A 105 2.22 13.50 -7.31
CA GLY A 105 1.78 12.11 -7.40
C GLY A 105 0.30 11.98 -7.75
N TYR A 106 -0.57 12.79 -7.14
CA TYR A 106 -1.99 12.83 -7.47
C TYR A 106 -2.24 13.32 -8.91
N ARG A 107 -1.56 14.38 -9.36
CA ARG A 107 -1.71 14.89 -10.73
C ARG A 107 -1.27 13.87 -11.77
N LEU A 108 -0.19 13.14 -11.53
CA LEU A 108 0.26 12.06 -12.41
C LEU A 108 -0.70 10.87 -12.37
N TYR A 109 -1.15 10.45 -11.19
CA TYR A 109 -2.16 9.39 -11.04
C TYR A 109 -3.44 9.73 -11.81
N VAL A 110 -4.01 10.92 -11.62
CA VAL A 110 -5.19 11.35 -12.38
C VAL A 110 -4.90 11.43 -13.87
N SER A 111 -3.73 11.96 -14.29
CA SER A 111 -3.40 12.08 -15.72
C SER A 111 -3.16 10.74 -16.41
N PHE A 112 -2.61 9.73 -15.72
CA PHE A 112 -2.34 8.40 -16.27
C PHE A 112 -3.53 7.44 -16.12
N CYS A 113 -4.26 7.49 -15.01
CA CYS A 113 -5.44 6.65 -14.79
C CYS A 113 -6.55 6.96 -15.81
N PHE A 114 -6.75 8.23 -16.18
CA PHE A 114 -7.68 8.58 -17.26
C PHE A 114 -7.20 8.11 -18.64
N ARG A 115 -5.88 8.17 -18.92
CA ARG A 115 -5.35 7.66 -20.20
C ARG A 115 -5.52 6.16 -20.35
N CYS A 116 -5.37 5.37 -19.29
CA CYS A 116 -5.56 3.91 -19.37
C CYS A 116 -7.04 3.52 -19.51
N THR A 117 -7.98 4.24 -18.89
CA THR A 117 -9.42 3.95 -19.07
C THR A 117 -9.96 4.41 -20.42
N ASP A 118 -9.41 5.49 -20.99
CA ASP A 118 -9.84 6.02 -22.31
C ASP A 118 -9.08 5.42 -23.50
N LEU A 119 -7.98 4.68 -23.29
CA LEU A 119 -7.25 3.99 -24.37
C LEU A 119 -7.71 2.55 -24.62
N LEU A 120 -8.61 1.99 -23.78
CA LEU A 120 -9.17 0.66 -24.01
C LEU A 120 -10.29 0.59 -25.08
N PRO A 121 -11.06 1.65 -25.43
CA PRO A 121 -12.02 1.53 -26.54
C PRO A 121 -11.44 1.79 -27.93
N LEU A 122 -10.23 2.36 -28.07
CA LEU A 122 -9.73 2.80 -29.40
C LEU A 122 -8.69 1.88 -30.05
N ALA A 123 -8.27 0.81 -29.38
CA ALA A 123 -7.31 -0.14 -29.97
C ALA A 123 -7.95 -1.35 -30.69
N ASN A 124 -9.30 -1.51 -30.65
CA ASN A 124 -9.96 -2.74 -31.14
C ASN A 124 -11.09 -2.52 -32.16
N THR A 125 -10.94 -1.60 -33.11
CA THR A 125 -11.72 -1.64 -34.36
C THR A 125 -10.89 -2.21 -35.50
N GLU A 126 -10.76 -3.53 -35.55
CA GLU A 126 -10.70 -4.31 -36.79
C GLU A 126 -11.40 -5.66 -36.54
N PRO A 127 -12.29 -6.15 -37.43
CA PRO A 127 -13.12 -7.30 -37.14
C PRO A 127 -12.39 -8.60 -37.47
N ARG A 128 -12.24 -9.51 -36.50
CA ARG A 128 -12.03 -10.95 -36.79
C ARG A 128 -12.88 -11.84 -35.91
N PHE A 129 -13.40 -12.86 -36.59
CA PHE A 129 -14.40 -13.83 -36.20
C PHE A 129 -13.84 -14.96 -35.28
N VAL A 130 -14.63 -15.33 -34.26
CA VAL A 130 -14.78 -16.52 -33.34
C VAL A 130 -13.91 -17.81 -33.55
N PRO A 131 -13.85 -18.82 -32.62
CA PRO A 131 -14.54 -19.03 -31.30
C PRO A 131 -13.73 -19.74 -30.14
N GLY A 132 -14.20 -19.51 -28.89
CA GLY A 132 -14.31 -20.52 -27.79
C GLY A 132 -13.06 -21.05 -27.04
N LYS A 133 -13.01 -20.85 -25.70
CA LYS A 133 -12.98 -21.93 -24.67
C LYS A 133 -12.81 -21.43 -23.21
N SER A 134 -13.73 -21.92 -22.37
CA SER A 134 -13.69 -22.26 -20.94
C SER A 134 -12.74 -21.56 -19.95
N SER A 135 -13.37 -20.87 -18.99
CA SER A 135 -12.84 -20.43 -17.70
C SER A 135 -12.55 -21.58 -16.73
N THR A 136 -11.42 -21.52 -16.03
CA THR A 136 -11.33 -21.83 -14.59
C THR A 136 -10.11 -21.10 -14.00
N ALA A 137 -10.32 -19.97 -13.32
CA ALA A 137 -9.29 -19.34 -12.49
C ALA A 137 -9.52 -19.74 -11.02
N SER A 138 -8.48 -20.30 -10.40
CA SER A 138 -8.42 -20.64 -8.98
C SER A 138 -7.85 -19.45 -8.19
N PRO A 139 -8.34 -19.10 -6.99
CA PRO A 139 -7.77 -18.02 -6.21
C PRO A 139 -6.58 -18.53 -5.38
N ALA A 140 -5.37 -18.08 -5.70
CA ALA A 140 -4.22 -18.24 -4.82
C ALA A 140 -4.17 -17.05 -3.85
N VAL A 141 -4.34 -17.35 -2.56
CA VAL A 141 -4.24 -16.39 -1.45
C VAL A 141 -2.78 -15.98 -1.28
N SER A 142 -2.45 -14.72 -1.55
CA SER A 142 -1.08 -14.20 -1.36
C SER A 142 -0.88 -13.80 0.10
N THR A 143 -0.02 -14.52 0.83
CA THR A 143 0.28 -14.29 2.25
C THR A 143 1.22 -13.10 2.39
N VAL A 144 0.84 -12.12 3.24
CA VAL A 144 1.74 -11.06 3.71
C VAL A 144 2.76 -11.68 4.66
N SER A 145 3.99 -11.86 4.20
CA SER A 145 5.09 -12.34 5.03
C SER A 145 5.64 -11.20 5.89
N LEU A 146 5.32 -11.23 7.18
CA LEU A 146 5.99 -10.41 8.18
C LEU A 146 7.40 -10.97 8.41
N VAL A 147 8.41 -10.42 7.75
CA VAL A 147 9.81 -10.68 8.10
C VAL A 147 10.12 -9.81 9.33
N ILE A 148 9.89 -10.36 10.53
CA ILE A 148 10.54 -9.86 11.75
C ILE A 148 11.97 -10.39 11.68
N CYS A 149 12.92 -9.56 11.28
CA CYS A 149 14.36 -9.86 11.48
C CYS A 149 14.79 -9.43 12.88
#